data_AF-A0A931MZG7-F1
#
_entry.id   AF-A0A931MZG7-F1
#
_cell.length_a   1.000
_cell.length_b   1.000
_cell.length_c   1.000
_cell.angle_alpha   90.00
_cell.angle_beta   90.00
_cell.angle_gamma   90.00
#
_symmetry.space_group_name_H-M   'P 1'
#
loop_
_entity.id
_entity.type
_entity.pdbx_description
1 polymer ?
#
loop_
_entity_poly.entity_id
_entity_poly.type
_entity_poly.pdbx_seq_one_letter_code
_entity_poly.pdbx_strand_id
1 'polypeptide(L)'
;MLRVAAVLLALLLSACVATRPALPPSSTMIQSVEDQKRDIAVRRNRGEIFFADAARQQYAVQKANYSLTPNEERFWAESIANASLVDSRRITPQEFHNRVRVLYARYVTGA
;
A
#
# COMPACT_ATOMS: atom_id res chain seq x y z
N MET A 1 51.61 -19.42 -32.35
CA MET A 1 51.59 -18.51 -31.18
C MET A 1 51.70 -17.07 -31.69
N LEU A 2 50.58 -16.35 -31.77
CA LEU A 2 50.55 -14.91 -32.00
C LEU A 2 49.31 -14.35 -31.29
N ARG A 3 49.54 -13.34 -30.43
CA ARG A 3 48.58 -12.72 -29.53
C ARG A 3 47.70 -11.73 -30.29
N VAL A 4 46.39 -11.75 -30.07
CA VAL A 4 45.53 -10.56 -30.28
C VAL A 4 44.59 -10.48 -29.09
N ALA A 5 44.95 -9.60 -28.16
CA ALA A 5 44.08 -9.09 -27.11
C ALA A 5 43.60 -7.69 -27.52
N ALA A 6 42.46 -7.28 -26.97
CA ALA A 6 41.74 -6.01 -27.19
C ALA A 6 41.00 -5.96 -28.54
N VAL A 7 39.75 -5.51 -28.64
CA VAL A 7 39.14 -4.27 -28.10
C VAL A 7 37.60 -4.46 -28.11
N LEU A 8 36.88 -3.65 -27.30
CA LEU A 8 35.41 -3.39 -27.26
C LEU A 8 34.69 -4.22 -26.17
N LEU A 9 34.63 -3.87 -24.89
CA LEU A 9 34.17 -2.64 -24.23
C LEU A 9 33.04 -1.86 -24.94
N ALA A 10 31.97 -1.63 -24.19
CA ALA A 10 30.87 -0.67 -24.41
C ALA A 10 29.62 -1.17 -25.16
N LEU A 11 28.79 -1.94 -24.44
CA LEU A 11 27.32 -1.89 -24.60
C LEU A 11 26.65 -1.83 -23.22
N LEU A 12 27.02 -0.81 -22.43
CA LEU A 12 26.31 -0.38 -21.22
C LEU A 12 25.52 0.90 -21.54
N LEU A 13 24.55 0.83 -22.45
CA LEU A 13 23.68 1.96 -22.76
C LEU A 13 22.28 1.47 -23.09
N SER A 14 21.49 1.16 -22.06
CA SER A 14 20.02 1.25 -22.06
C SER A 14 19.48 1.19 -20.63
N ALA A 15 20.04 2.00 -19.74
CA ALA A 15 19.42 2.32 -18.46
C ALA A 15 18.86 3.76 -18.50
N CYS A 16 18.11 4.07 -19.56
CA CYS A 16 17.16 5.18 -19.53
C CYS A 16 15.76 4.57 -19.43
N VAL A 17 15.46 3.96 -18.28
CA VAL A 17 14.06 3.90 -17.86
C VAL A 17 13.69 5.35 -17.61
N ALA A 18 13.09 5.98 -18.61
CA ALA A 18 12.37 7.21 -18.42
C ALA A 18 11.29 6.90 -17.38
N THR A 19 11.60 7.14 -16.11
CA THR A 19 10.62 7.27 -15.05
C THR A 19 9.76 8.46 -15.46
N ARG A 20 8.72 8.17 -16.26
CA ARG A 20 7.66 9.15 -16.53
C ARG A 20 7.25 9.68 -15.16
N PRO A 21 7.30 11.00 -14.93
CA PRO A 21 6.77 11.55 -13.70
C PRO A 21 5.34 11.05 -13.58
N ALA A 22 5.04 10.34 -12.49
CA ALA A 22 3.69 9.87 -12.21
C ALA A 22 2.83 11.13 -12.12
N LEU A 23 2.03 11.39 -13.17
CA LEU A 23 1.08 12.47 -13.16
C LEU A 23 0.15 12.25 -11.96
N PRO A 24 -0.21 13.31 -11.23
CA PRO A 24 -1.15 13.17 -10.13
C PRO A 24 -2.43 12.51 -10.65
N PRO A 25 -3.04 11.61 -9.86
CA PRO A 25 -4.25 10.92 -10.28
C PRO A 25 -5.34 11.95 -10.62
N SER A 26 -6.08 11.70 -11.69
CA SER A 26 -7.21 12.57 -12.06
C SER A 26 -8.25 12.61 -10.93
N SER A 27 -9.00 13.72 -10.82
CA SER A 27 -10.06 13.86 -9.80
C SER A 27 -11.08 12.70 -9.85
N THR A 28 -11.39 12.20 -11.04
CA THR A 28 -12.24 11.01 -11.24
C THR A 28 -11.63 9.73 -10.68
N MET A 29 -10.31 9.54 -10.82
CA MET A 29 -9.61 8.39 -10.24
C MET A 29 -9.62 8.44 -8.71
N ILE A 30 -9.38 9.62 -8.13
CA ILE A 30 -9.44 9.82 -6.67
C ILE A 30 -10.85 9.48 -6.13
N GLN A 31 -11.90 9.96 -6.80
CA GLN A 31 -13.27 9.69 -6.39
C GLN A 31 -13.60 8.18 -6.45
N SER A 32 -13.20 7.50 -7.53
CA SER A 32 -13.41 6.06 -7.66
C SER A 32 -12.71 5.25 -6.57
N VAL A 33 -11.50 5.64 -6.18
CA VAL A 33 -10.76 4.98 -5.10
C VAL A 33 -11.45 5.15 -3.75
N GLU A 34 -11.93 6.35 -3.45
CA GLU A 34 -12.65 6.61 -2.20
C GLU A 34 -14.01 5.90 -2.15
N ASP A 35 -14.71 5.77 -3.29
CA ASP A 35 -15.95 5.01 -3.36
C ASP A 35 -15.71 3.50 -3.15
N GLN A 36 -14.63 2.93 -3.71
CA GLN A 36 -14.23 1.55 -3.45
C GLN A 36 -13.93 1.32 -1.95
N LYS A 37 -13.17 2.24 -1.33
CA LYS A 37 -12.85 2.16 0.11
C LYS A 37 -14.10 2.27 0.97
N ARG A 38 -15.07 3.11 0.57
CA ARG A 38 -16.36 3.25 1.24
C ARG A 38 -17.20 1.99 1.16
N ASP A 39 -17.29 1.35 -0.01
CA ASP A 39 -18.01 0.08 -0.17
C ASP A 39 -17.47 -1.01 0.77
N ILE A 40 -16.14 -1.17 0.81
CA ILE A 40 -15.48 -2.11 1.72
C ILE A 40 -15.86 -1.82 3.18
N ALA A 41 -15.85 -0.55 3.58
CA ALA A 41 -16.25 -0.15 4.93
C ALA A 41 -17.73 -0.48 5.22
N VAL A 42 -18.64 -0.24 4.26
CA VAL A 42 -20.06 -0.58 4.41
C VAL A 42 -20.26 -2.09 4.59
N ARG A 43 -19.61 -2.92 3.76
CA ARG A 43 -19.68 -4.38 3.86
C ARG A 43 -19.15 -4.89 5.21
N ARG A 44 -18.04 -4.32 5.69
CA ARG A 44 -17.52 -4.56 7.05
C ARG A 44 -18.56 -4.17 8.11
N ASN A 45 -19.17 -3.00 7.98
CA ASN A 45 -20.17 -2.48 8.93
C ASN A 45 -21.41 -3.36 9.03
N ARG A 46 -21.79 -4.01 7.93
CA ARG A 46 -22.88 -4.98 7.88
C ARG A 46 -22.49 -6.38 8.37
N GLY A 47 -21.21 -6.62 8.67
CA GLY A 47 -20.70 -7.93 9.08
C GLY A 47 -20.57 -8.94 7.94
N GLU A 48 -20.60 -8.48 6.68
CA GLU A 48 -20.45 -9.32 5.49
C GLU A 48 -19.01 -9.79 5.29
N ILE A 49 -18.04 -9.03 5.83
CA ILE A 49 -16.61 -9.35 5.81
C ILE A 49 -15.96 -9.06 7.17
N PHE A 50 -14.90 -9.81 7.46
CA PHE A 50 -14.06 -9.64 8.64
C PHE A 50 -13.18 -8.38 8.56
N PHE A 51 -12.66 -7.92 9.70
CA PHE A 51 -11.81 -6.73 9.77
C PHE A 51 -10.53 -6.91 8.95
N ALA A 52 -9.87 -8.07 9.05
CA ALA A 52 -8.63 -8.32 8.31
C ALA A 52 -8.85 -8.34 6.80
N ASP A 53 -9.98 -8.89 6.35
CA ASP A 53 -10.32 -8.92 4.92
C ASP A 53 -10.65 -7.52 4.40
N ALA A 54 -11.36 -6.72 5.18
CA ALA A 54 -11.59 -5.31 4.84
C ALA A 54 -10.28 -4.53 4.73
N ALA A 55 -9.35 -4.70 5.69
CA ALA A 55 -8.04 -4.05 5.67
C ALA A 55 -7.18 -4.48 4.46
N ARG A 56 -7.19 -5.77 4.10
CA ARG A 56 -6.49 -6.27 2.90
C ARG A 56 -7.08 -5.70 1.61
N GLN A 57 -8.40 -5.63 1.50
CA GLN A 57 -9.07 -5.04 0.33
C GLN A 57 -8.73 -3.56 0.20
N GLN A 58 -8.76 -2.80 1.30
CA GLN A 58 -8.35 -1.39 1.27
C GLN A 58 -6.87 -1.22 0.91
N TYR A 59 -5.97 -2.06 1.43
CA TYR A 59 -4.55 -2.06 1.04
C TYR A 59 -4.37 -2.35 -0.45
N ALA A 60 -5.10 -3.34 -0.99
CA ALA A 60 -5.04 -3.67 -2.42
C ALA A 60 -5.50 -2.50 -3.31
N VAL A 61 -6.60 -1.83 -2.94
CA VAL A 61 -7.06 -0.61 -3.62
C VAL A 61 -5.99 0.48 -3.53
N GLN A 62 -5.42 0.72 -2.35
CA GLN A 62 -4.40 1.76 -2.17
C GLN A 62 -3.14 1.46 -3.01
N LYS A 63 -2.64 0.22 -2.98
CA LYS A 63 -1.47 -0.23 -3.72
C LYS A 63 -1.65 -0.19 -5.24
N ALA A 64 -2.86 -0.48 -5.72
CA ALA A 64 -3.16 -0.45 -7.14
C ALA A 64 -3.21 0.99 -7.71
N ASN A 65 -3.56 1.97 -6.89
CA ASN A 65 -3.82 3.34 -7.34
C ASN A 65 -2.73 4.34 -6.93
N TYR A 66 -1.89 4.02 -5.95
CA TYR A 66 -0.83 4.90 -5.44
C TYR A 66 0.50 4.17 -5.28
N SER A 67 1.60 4.89 -5.55
CA SER A 67 2.95 4.45 -5.18
C SER A 67 3.16 4.67 -3.68
N LEU A 68 3.00 3.61 -2.91
CA LEU A 68 3.19 3.65 -1.46
C LEU A 68 4.67 3.79 -1.09
N THR A 69 4.94 4.66 -0.13
CA THR A 69 6.24 4.72 0.54
C THR A 69 6.46 3.49 1.42
N PRO A 70 7.72 3.13 1.75
CA PRO A 70 8.00 2.02 2.65
C PRO A 70 7.33 2.13 4.03
N ASN A 71 7.14 3.35 4.54
CA ASN A 71 6.45 3.55 5.82
C ASN A 71 4.94 3.28 5.69
N GLU A 72 4.30 3.72 4.60
CA GLU A 72 2.90 3.41 4.33
C GLU A 72 2.67 1.90 4.15
N GLU A 73 3.61 1.19 3.53
CA GLU A 73 3.54 -0.28 3.47
C GLU A 73 3.60 -0.93 4.85
N ARG A 74 4.47 -0.44 5.75
CA ARG A 74 4.52 -0.91 7.15
C ARG A 74 3.24 -0.60 7.91
N PHE A 75 2.68 0.60 7.73
CA PHE A 75 1.38 0.98 8.28
C PHE A 75 0.29 -0.03 7.91
N TRP A 76 0.20 -0.40 6.63
CA TRP A 76 -0.80 -1.36 6.17
C TRP A 76 -0.57 -2.75 6.75
N ALA A 77 0.68 -3.23 6.77
CA ALA A 77 1.01 -4.53 7.35
C ALA A 77 0.61 -4.63 8.83
N GLU A 78 0.93 -3.62 9.63
CA GLU A 78 0.56 -3.58 11.05
C GLU A 78 -0.95 -3.38 11.26
N SER A 79 -1.62 -2.62 10.41
CA SER A 79 -3.08 -2.45 10.47
C SER A 79 -3.81 -3.76 10.18
N ILE A 80 -3.35 -4.54 9.18
CA ILE A 80 -3.91 -5.88 8.88
C ILE A 80 -3.66 -6.86 10.04
N ALA A 81 -2.49 -6.79 10.68
CA ALA A 81 -2.19 -7.60 11.85
C ALA A 81 -3.14 -7.27 13.02
N ASN A 82 -3.36 -5.98 13.30
CA ASN A 82 -4.30 -5.56 14.34
C ASN A 82 -5.77 -5.89 13.99
N ALA A 83 -6.14 -5.81 12.72
CA ALA A 83 -7.48 -6.23 12.26
C ALA A 83 -7.73 -7.72 12.54
N SER A 84 -6.71 -8.57 12.35
CA SER A 84 -6.79 -10.00 12.67
C SER A 84 -6.96 -10.26 14.19
N LEU A 85 -6.51 -9.33 15.05
CA LEU A 85 -6.77 -9.39 16.49
C LEU A 85 -8.25 -9.11 16.82
N VAL A 86 -8.93 -8.28 16.03
CA VAL A 86 -10.38 -8.05 16.19
C VAL A 86 -11.14 -9.32 15.81
N ASP A 87 -10.79 -9.92 14.67
CA ASP A 87 -11.46 -11.13 14.16
C ASP A 87 -11.31 -12.32 15.13
N SER A 88 -10.13 -12.43 15.75
CA SER A 88 -9.86 -13.42 16.80
C SER A 88 -10.36 -13.02 18.20
N ARG A 89 -11.11 -11.91 18.31
CA ARG A 89 -11.69 -11.37 19.56
C ARG A 89 -10.67 -11.06 20.65
N ARG A 90 -9.41 -10.85 20.28
CA ARG A 90 -8.33 -10.48 21.21
C ARG A 90 -8.35 -8.99 21.55
N ILE A 91 -8.92 -8.16 20.68
CA ILE A 91 -9.16 -6.73 20.92
C ILE A 91 -10.55 -6.34 20.43
N THR A 92 -11.08 -5.25 20.96
CA THR A 92 -12.37 -4.70 20.50
C THR A 92 -12.20 -3.88 19.22
N PRO A 93 -13.28 -3.65 18.44
CA PRO A 93 -13.23 -2.72 17.30
C PRO A 93 -12.76 -1.31 17.69
N GLN A 94 -13.16 -0.81 18.86
CA GLN A 94 -12.73 0.50 19.35
C GLN A 94 -11.22 0.55 19.60
N GLU A 95 -10.67 -0.50 20.22
CA GLU A 95 -9.23 -0.61 20.46
C GLU A 95 -8.45 -0.69 19.14
N PHE A 96 -8.97 -1.43 18.15
CA PHE A 96 -8.41 -1.45 16.81
C PHE A 96 -8.34 -0.04 16.18
N HIS A 97 -9.43 0.73 16.24
CA HIS A 97 -9.43 2.09 15.71
C HIS A 97 -8.40 3.01 16.41
N ASN A 98 -8.26 2.87 17.73
CA ASN A 98 -7.24 3.59 18.48
C ASN A 98 -5.82 3.24 18.01
N ARG A 99 -5.54 1.95 17.84
CA ARG A 99 -4.23 1.47 17.37
C ARG A 99 -3.93 1.94 15.95
N VAL A 100 -4.87 1.81 15.02
CA VAL A 100 -4.70 2.27 13.64
C VAL A 100 -4.42 3.78 13.59
N ARG A 101 -5.10 4.58 14.42
CA ARG A 101 -4.81 6.02 14.53
C ARG A 101 -3.37 6.30 14.98
N VAL A 102 -2.86 5.55 15.95
CA VAL A 102 -1.46 5.66 16.40
C VAL A 102 -0.48 5.21 15.31
N LEU A 103 -0.78 4.11 14.61
CA LEU A 103 0.04 3.65 13.49
C LEU A 103 0.09 4.68 12.35
N TYR A 104 -1.04 5.30 12.04
CA TYR A 104 -1.12 6.33 11.01
C TYR A 104 -0.27 7.55 11.38
N ALA A 105 -0.36 8.01 12.63
CA ALA A 105 0.47 9.11 13.11
C ALA A 105 1.97 8.80 12.98
N ARG A 106 2.37 7.59 13.38
CA ARG A 106 3.76 7.12 13.36
C ARG A 106 4.33 6.98 11.96
N TYR A 107 3.58 6.35 11.05
CA TYR A 107 4.13 5.91 9.77
C TYR A 107 3.76 6.81 8.59
N VAL A 108 2.61 7.48 8.65
CA VAL A 108 2.11 8.29 7.52
C VAL A 108 2.36 9.77 7.75
N THR A 109 2.09 10.30 8.94
CA THR A 109 2.29 11.73 9.22
C THR A 109 3.64 12.07 9.83
N GLY A 110 4.36 11.08 10.39
CA GLY A 110 5.65 11.30 11.05
C GLY A 110 5.56 12.18 12.31
N ALA A 111 4.41 12.14 12.99
CA ALA A 111 4.11 12.93 14.18
C ALA A 111 4.39 12.15 15.48
#